data_AF-A0A1H4NRS9-F1
#
_entry.id   AF-A0A1H4NRS9-F1
#
_cell.length_a   1.000
_cell.length_b   1.000
_cell.length_c   1.000
_cell.angle_alpha   90.00
_cell.angle_beta   90.00
_cell.angle_gamma   90.00
#
_symmetry.space_group_name_H-M   'P 1'
#
loop_
_entity.id
_entity.type
_entity.pdbx_description
1 polymer ?
#
loop_
_entity_poly.entity_id
_entity_poly.type
_entity_poly.pdbx_seq_one_letter_code
_entity_poly.pdbx_strand_id
1 'polypeptide(L)'
;MSTITIWTCTTEGDNCGTETTVHATQSEAAEYVRTSLRDILKRTPERLAAVEAATADNISELWEDAVDGPCIIEEQTVTLPPLAVATHETRHGDETRLYPNSDTARAWRREIAAENWAARMDEDKPADPDELAEAYFERVGEMRGDFFRVEELEIVGGTVPVAPAQDWRQIARDLAGALDACTHQIDQMRGMFSDEDGTIAEAVSDADEAAEAYRRAAAGLPAAPAAQFIGQDDRACSEGWGLFENSDTGTLEIQADAESSIFVRDGVSRDDEAEAFVKAKAAEGSEYHALALLRVGTAQ
;
A
#
# COMPACT_ATOMS: atom_id res chain seq x y z
N MET A 1 3.61 26.17 12.78
CA MET A 1 2.69 25.02 12.78
C MET A 1 1.47 25.46 12.03
N SER A 2 1.18 24.78 10.93
CA SER A 2 0.01 25.08 10.11
C SER A 2 -1.11 24.14 10.52
N THR A 3 -2.31 24.68 10.62
CA THR A 3 -3.51 23.90 10.95
C THR A 3 -4.33 23.76 9.67
N ILE A 4 -4.72 22.53 9.35
CA ILE A 4 -5.66 22.25 8.27
C ILE A 4 -6.96 21.70 8.82
N THR A 5 -8.05 22.03 8.16
CA THR A 5 -9.34 21.39 8.37
C THR A 5 -9.46 20.25 7.35
N ILE A 6 -9.78 19.05 7.82
CA ILE A 6 -10.14 17.91 6.99
C ILE A 6 -11.54 17.43 7.38
N TRP A 7 -12.19 16.72 6.47
CA TRP A 7 -13.50 16.13 6.69
C TRP A 7 -13.38 14.62 6.60
N THR A 8 -13.80 13.92 7.64
CA THR A 8 -13.86 12.45 7.63
C THR A 8 -15.25 12.00 7.27
N CYS A 9 -15.37 11.02 6.37
CA CYS A 9 -16.62 10.33 6.10
C CYS A 9 -16.46 8.86 6.52
N THR A 10 -17.25 8.44 7.50
CA THR A 10 -17.29 7.06 7.98
C THR A 10 -18.62 6.43 7.56
N THR A 11 -18.56 5.36 6.79
CA THR A 11 -19.73 4.61 6.34
C THR A 11 -19.63 3.15 6.78
N GLU A 12 -20.73 2.59 7.26
CA GLU A 12 -20.86 1.15 7.54
C GLU A 12 -21.78 0.51 6.51
N GLY A 13 -21.32 -0.60 5.92
CA GLY A 13 -22.08 -1.40 4.96
C GLY A 13 -22.70 -2.66 5.58
N ASP A 14 -23.68 -3.27 4.88
CA ASP A 14 -24.32 -4.55 5.22
C ASP A 14 -23.34 -5.71 5.51
N ASN A 15 -22.07 -5.60 5.12
CA ASN A 15 -21.01 -6.58 5.36
C ASN A 15 -20.14 -6.27 6.61
N CYS A 16 -20.62 -5.46 7.55
CA CYS A 16 -19.93 -5.09 8.81
C CYS A 16 -18.56 -4.41 8.62
N GLY A 17 -18.26 -3.89 7.43
CA GLY A 17 -17.05 -3.14 7.14
C GLY A 17 -17.27 -1.65 7.39
N THR A 18 -16.51 -1.06 8.31
CA THR A 18 -16.43 0.39 8.46
C THR A 18 -15.36 0.94 7.51
N GLU A 19 -15.77 1.82 6.61
CA GLU A 19 -14.85 2.57 5.75
C GLU A 19 -14.78 4.02 6.20
N THR A 20 -13.58 4.52 6.49
CA THR A 20 -13.34 5.95 6.77
C THR A 20 -12.48 6.55 5.68
N THR A 21 -13.00 7.59 5.03
CA THR A 21 -12.30 8.37 4.01
C THR A 21 -12.04 9.80 4.49
N VAL A 22 -11.00 10.44 3.95
CA VAL A 22 -10.58 11.81 4.33
C VAL A 22 -10.67 12.74 3.12
N HIS A 23 -11.27 13.90 3.32
CA HIS A 23 -11.58 14.90 2.29
C HIS A 23 -11.11 16.29 2.72
N ALA A 24 -10.79 17.17 1.77
CA ALA A 24 -10.36 18.54 2.11
C ALA A 24 -11.55 19.45 2.45
N THR A 25 -12.74 19.12 1.95
CA THR A 25 -13.95 19.90 2.20
C THR A 25 -15.15 19.02 2.56
N GLN A 26 -16.13 19.61 3.25
CA GLN A 26 -17.41 18.95 3.54
C GLN A 26 -18.14 18.54 2.26
N SER A 27 -18.03 19.36 1.21
CA SER A 27 -18.68 19.09 -0.09
C SER A 27 -18.09 17.88 -0.79
N GLU A 28 -16.77 17.69 -0.71
CA GLU A 28 -16.09 16.49 -1.24
C GLU A 28 -16.50 15.24 -0.46
N ALA A 29 -16.54 15.32 0.89
CA ALA A 29 -17.03 14.22 1.72
C ALA A 29 -18.47 13.84 1.37
N ALA A 30 -19.35 14.83 1.16
CA ALA A 30 -20.71 14.58 0.72
C ALA A 30 -20.79 13.99 -0.70
N GLU A 31 -19.95 14.43 -1.65
CA GLU A 31 -19.93 13.86 -3.01
C GLU A 31 -19.44 12.40 -3.02
N TYR A 32 -18.52 12.05 -2.12
CA TYR A 32 -18.13 10.65 -1.90
C TYR A 32 -19.33 9.79 -1.54
N VAL A 33 -20.07 10.18 -0.49
CA VAL A 33 -21.30 9.46 -0.07
C VAL A 33 -22.33 9.41 -1.19
N ARG A 34 -22.51 10.51 -1.93
CA ARG A 34 -23.43 10.58 -3.08
C ARG A 34 -23.07 9.56 -4.15
N THR A 35 -21.79 9.46 -4.48
CA THR A 35 -21.29 8.53 -5.49
C THR A 35 -21.48 7.08 -5.05
N SER A 36 -21.17 6.77 -3.79
CA SER A 36 -21.38 5.44 -3.23
C SER A 36 -22.87 5.07 -3.19
N LEU A 37 -23.76 6.00 -2.79
CA LEU A 37 -25.20 5.77 -2.84
C LEU A 37 -25.73 5.55 -4.26
N ARG A 38 -25.20 6.25 -5.26
CA ARG A 38 -25.57 6.01 -6.67
C ARG A 38 -25.25 4.57 -7.09
N ASP A 39 -24.10 4.04 -6.68
CA ASP A 39 -23.73 2.66 -7.03
C ASP A 39 -24.59 1.63 -6.31
N ILE A 40 -24.84 1.84 -5.02
CA ILE A 40 -25.71 0.98 -4.19
C ILE A 40 -27.14 0.97 -4.74
N LEU A 41 -27.70 2.14 -5.03
CA LEU A 41 -29.09 2.34 -5.45
C LEU A 41 -29.28 2.29 -6.97
N LYS A 42 -28.28 1.85 -7.75
CA LYS A 42 -28.37 1.81 -9.23
C LYS A 42 -29.55 0.99 -9.78
N ARG A 43 -30.11 0.09 -8.98
CA ARG A 43 -31.28 -0.73 -9.33
C ARG A 43 -32.62 -0.11 -8.90
N THR A 44 -32.61 1.04 -8.25
CA THR A 44 -33.77 1.69 -7.62
C THR A 44 -33.86 3.17 -8.08
N PRO A 45 -34.16 3.42 -9.37
CA PRO A 45 -34.03 4.74 -10.01
C PRO A 45 -34.91 5.84 -9.37
N GLU A 46 -36.02 5.48 -8.74
CA GLU A 46 -36.87 6.40 -7.99
C GLU A 46 -36.18 7.01 -6.75
N ARG A 47 -35.19 6.31 -6.18
CA ARG A 47 -34.40 6.82 -5.04
C ARG A 47 -33.21 7.67 -5.48
N LEU A 48 -32.71 7.50 -6.72
CA LEU A 48 -31.57 8.28 -7.22
C LEU A 48 -31.85 9.78 -7.30
N ALA A 49 -33.09 10.19 -7.58
CA ALA A 49 -33.46 11.61 -7.60
C ALA A 49 -33.30 12.29 -6.22
N ALA A 50 -33.55 11.56 -5.14
CA ALA A 50 -33.34 12.06 -3.77
C ALA A 50 -31.85 12.20 -3.45
N VAL A 51 -31.02 11.25 -3.91
CA VAL A 51 -29.55 11.28 -3.76
C VAL A 51 -28.94 12.48 -4.50
N GLU A 52 -29.40 12.78 -5.71
CA GLU A 52 -28.94 13.95 -6.48
C GLU A 52 -29.33 15.28 -5.82
N ALA A 53 -30.50 15.34 -5.18
CA ALA A 53 -30.98 16.54 -4.49
C ALA A 53 -30.41 16.69 -3.08
N ALA A 54 -29.69 15.69 -2.57
CA ALA A 54 -29.16 15.68 -1.21
C ALA A 54 -28.10 16.76 -1.01
N THR A 55 -28.14 17.42 0.15
CA THR A 55 -27.13 18.36 0.63
C THR A 55 -26.16 17.64 1.57
N ALA A 56 -25.08 18.31 1.98
CA ALA A 56 -24.16 17.74 2.97
C ALA A 56 -24.84 17.41 4.32
N ASP A 57 -25.93 18.12 4.65
CA ASP A 57 -26.63 17.99 5.93
C ASP A 57 -27.58 16.79 6.02
N ASN A 58 -28.06 16.29 4.87
CA ASN A 58 -29.07 15.22 4.84
C ASN A 58 -28.63 13.95 4.09
N ILE A 59 -27.42 13.95 3.51
CA ILE A 59 -26.94 12.79 2.75
C ILE A 59 -26.61 11.58 3.64
N SER A 60 -26.30 11.81 4.92
CA SER A 60 -26.14 10.76 5.92
C SER A 60 -27.46 10.03 6.21
N GLU A 61 -28.57 10.75 6.30
CA GLU A 61 -29.90 10.16 6.51
C GLU A 61 -30.28 9.24 5.34
N LEU A 62 -29.98 9.66 4.10
CA LEU A 62 -30.22 8.84 2.91
C LEU A 62 -29.35 7.57 2.88
N TRP A 63 -28.17 7.62 3.49
CA TRP A 63 -27.31 6.44 3.63
C TRP A 63 -27.89 5.44 4.62
N GLU A 64 -28.26 5.89 5.82
CA GLU A 64 -28.89 5.03 6.83
C GLU A 64 -30.14 4.34 6.28
N ASP A 65 -30.97 5.08 5.54
CA ASP A 65 -32.16 4.57 4.86
C ASP A 65 -31.88 3.54 3.72
N ALA A 66 -30.65 3.49 3.21
CA ALA A 66 -30.27 2.66 2.06
C ALA A 66 -29.45 1.43 2.44
N VAL A 67 -28.62 1.55 3.49
CA VAL A 67 -27.56 0.57 3.83
C VAL A 67 -27.71 0.04 5.27
N ASP A 68 -28.70 0.52 6.04
CA ASP A 68 -28.95 0.12 7.43
C ASP A 68 -27.69 0.22 8.33
N GLY A 69 -26.86 1.23 8.06
CA GLY A 69 -25.60 1.50 8.77
C GLY A 69 -25.31 3.01 8.86
N PRO A 70 -24.51 3.47 9.84
CA PRO A 70 -24.22 4.88 10.02
C PRO A 70 -23.44 5.50 8.86
N CYS A 71 -23.72 6.77 8.58
CA CYS A 71 -22.88 7.65 7.77
C CYS A 71 -22.54 8.91 8.55
N ILE A 72 -21.29 9.06 8.95
CA ILE A 72 -20.82 10.17 9.78
C ILE A 72 -19.88 11.05 8.95
N ILE A 73 -20.25 12.33 8.79
CA ILE A 73 -19.41 13.35 8.15
C ILE A 73 -18.99 14.37 9.22
N GLU A 74 -17.69 14.43 9.53
CA GLU A 74 -17.18 15.24 10.65
C GLU A 74 -16.01 16.13 10.24
N GLU A 75 -15.97 17.33 10.84
CA GLU A 75 -14.87 18.27 10.72
C GLU A 75 -13.75 17.92 11.71
N GLN A 76 -12.53 17.81 11.22
CA GLN A 76 -11.34 17.54 12.04
C GLN A 76 -10.29 18.62 11.82
N THR A 77 -9.75 19.15 12.92
CA THR A 77 -8.67 20.14 12.90
C THR A 77 -7.34 19.44 13.14
N VAL A 78 -6.47 19.39 12.14
CA VAL A 78 -5.18 18.70 12.21
C VAL A 78 -4.03 19.71 12.20
N THR A 79 -3.12 19.58 13.18
CA THR A 79 -1.89 20.37 13.22
C THR A 79 -0.79 19.63 12.48
N LEU A 80 -0.27 20.22 11.41
CA LEU A 80 0.84 19.64 10.66
C LEU A 80 2.18 20.20 11.15
N PRO A 81 3.24 19.37 11.20
CA PRO A 81 4.58 19.85 11.40
C PRO A 81 5.00 20.76 10.23
N PRO A 82 5.95 21.70 10.43
CA PRO A 82 6.46 22.52 9.35
C PRO A 82 7.15 21.64 8.30
N LEU A 83 6.59 21.55 7.09
CA LEU A 83 7.22 20.81 6.00
C LEU A 83 8.13 21.72 5.18
N ALA A 84 9.16 21.14 4.57
CA ALA A 84 10.00 21.83 3.62
C ALA A 84 10.11 21.03 2.33
N VAL A 85 10.01 21.72 1.19
CA VAL A 85 10.32 21.17 -0.12
C VAL A 85 11.73 21.57 -0.47
N ALA A 86 12.54 20.61 -0.87
CA ALA A 86 13.84 20.86 -1.46
C ALA A 86 13.79 20.54 -2.95
N THR A 87 14.29 21.44 -3.76
CA THR A 87 14.42 21.27 -5.21
C THR A 87 15.89 21.40 -5.58
N HIS A 88 16.42 20.38 -6.25
CA HIS A 88 17.73 20.39 -6.87
C HIS A 88 17.53 20.47 -8.39
N GLU A 89 17.74 21.65 -8.93
CA GLU A 89 17.60 21.94 -10.36
C GLU A 89 18.95 21.65 -11.03
N THR A 90 18.94 20.83 -12.07
CA THR A 90 20.14 20.55 -12.86
C THR A 90 19.83 20.72 -14.33
N ARG A 91 20.87 20.88 -15.16
CA ARG A 91 20.71 20.89 -16.63
C ARG A 91 20.07 19.62 -17.22
N HIS A 92 19.97 18.54 -16.45
CA HIS A 92 19.41 17.25 -16.87
C HIS A 92 17.99 17.00 -16.36
N GLY A 93 17.43 17.93 -15.57
CA GLY A 93 16.13 17.82 -14.94
C GLY A 93 16.19 18.16 -13.46
N ASP A 94 15.01 18.36 -12.89
CA ASP A 94 14.84 18.80 -11.51
C ASP A 94 14.46 17.60 -10.63
N GLU A 95 15.11 17.51 -9.47
CA GLU A 95 14.74 16.55 -8.44
C GLU A 95 14.10 17.29 -7.26
N THR A 96 12.86 16.92 -6.94
CA THR A 96 12.09 17.52 -5.85
C THR A 96 11.81 16.50 -4.76
N ARG A 97 12.11 16.85 -3.50
CA ARG A 97 11.90 16.00 -2.33
C ARG A 97 11.19 16.76 -1.22
N LEU A 98 10.30 16.07 -0.50
CA LEU A 98 9.56 16.61 0.64
C LEU A 98 10.20 16.15 1.96
N TYR A 99 10.37 17.08 2.90
CA TYR A 99 11.03 16.85 4.18
C TYR A 99 10.18 17.29 5.38
N PRO A 100 10.37 16.66 6.55
CA PRO A 100 9.67 17.03 7.78
C PRO A 100 10.03 18.40 8.37
N ASN A 101 11.07 19.07 7.83
CA ASN A 101 11.51 20.41 8.18
C ASN A 101 12.68 20.85 7.28
N SER A 102 13.00 22.15 7.32
CA SER A 102 14.11 22.77 6.57
C SER A 102 15.49 22.20 6.89
N ASP A 103 15.73 21.76 8.12
CA ASP A 103 17.04 21.23 8.51
C ASP A 103 17.33 19.89 7.83
N THR A 104 16.30 19.05 7.70
CA THR A 104 16.40 17.77 6.99
C THR A 104 16.53 18.00 5.48
N ALA A 105 15.81 18.98 4.93
CA ALA A 105 15.99 19.41 3.54
C ALA A 105 17.43 19.91 3.26
N ARG A 106 18.01 20.68 4.18
CA ARG A 106 19.39 21.15 4.09
C ARG A 106 20.42 20.03 4.29
N ALA A 107 20.09 18.95 5.00
CA ALA A 107 20.95 17.77 5.06
C ALA A 107 21.18 17.17 3.67
N TRP A 108 20.12 17.08 2.86
CA TRP A 108 20.24 16.59 1.48
C TRP A 108 21.11 17.50 0.59
N ARG A 109 21.01 18.82 0.76
CA ARG A 109 21.92 19.77 0.09
C ARG A 109 23.39 19.45 0.37
N ARG A 110 23.71 19.14 1.63
CA ARG A 110 25.07 18.78 2.07
C ARG A 110 25.52 17.44 1.52
N GLU A 111 24.63 16.46 1.45
CA GLU A 111 24.90 15.16 0.85
C GLU A 111 25.29 15.29 -0.62
N ILE A 112 24.50 16.01 -1.42
CA ILE A 112 24.80 16.25 -2.84
C ILE A 112 26.19 16.89 -3.00
N ALA A 113 26.47 17.95 -2.24
CA ALA A 113 27.77 18.61 -2.30
C ALA A 113 28.92 17.66 -1.91
N ALA A 114 28.73 16.87 -0.85
CA ALA A 114 29.74 15.93 -0.36
C ALA A 114 30.05 14.80 -1.34
N GLU A 115 29.03 14.25 -2.01
CA GLU A 115 29.16 13.19 -3.01
C GLU A 115 29.81 13.68 -4.30
N ASN A 116 29.50 14.91 -4.70
CA ASN A 116 29.88 15.42 -6.02
C ASN A 116 31.15 16.28 -6.02
N TRP A 117 31.63 16.73 -4.85
CA TRP A 117 32.80 17.61 -4.73
C TRP A 117 34.03 17.07 -5.46
N ALA A 118 34.50 15.88 -5.07
CA ALA A 118 35.73 15.30 -5.61
C ALA A 118 35.67 15.01 -7.13
N ALA A 119 34.46 14.85 -7.68
CA ALA A 119 34.26 14.61 -9.10
C ALA A 119 34.14 15.91 -9.93
N ARG A 120 33.92 17.06 -9.28
CA ARG A 120 33.58 18.32 -9.96
C ARG A 120 34.46 19.50 -9.61
N MET A 121 35.20 19.44 -8.50
CA MET A 121 36.08 20.50 -8.04
C MET A 121 37.52 19.99 -8.00
N ASP A 122 38.45 20.82 -8.49
CA ASP A 122 39.89 20.56 -8.41
C ASP A 122 40.52 21.20 -7.15
N GLU A 123 39.69 21.65 -6.21
CA GLU A 123 40.07 22.32 -4.97
C GLU A 123 39.88 21.41 -3.75
N ASP A 124 40.62 21.74 -2.68
CA ASP A 124 40.49 21.05 -1.40
C ASP A 124 39.06 21.17 -0.85
N LYS A 125 38.52 20.04 -0.38
CA LYS A 125 37.16 19.96 0.18
C LYS A 125 37.08 20.70 1.52
N PRO A 126 36.18 21.68 1.69
CA PRO A 126 35.91 22.28 3.00
C PRO A 126 35.54 21.22 4.05
N ALA A 127 36.01 21.44 5.29
CA ALA A 127 35.77 20.50 6.39
C ALA A 127 34.36 20.65 7.00
N ASP A 128 33.83 21.88 7.00
CA ASP A 128 32.47 22.14 7.47
C ASP A 128 31.44 21.77 6.38
N PRO A 129 30.43 20.94 6.69
CA PRO A 129 29.43 20.51 5.72
C PRO A 129 28.57 21.63 5.14
N ASP A 130 28.27 22.68 5.91
CA ASP A 130 27.44 23.80 5.45
C ASP A 130 28.27 24.72 4.54
N GLU A 131 29.52 25.02 4.90
CA GLU A 131 30.47 25.73 4.03
C GLU A 131 30.74 24.96 2.73
N LEU A 132 30.88 23.63 2.82
CA LEU A 132 31.02 22.74 1.66
C LEU A 132 29.84 22.87 0.70
N ALA A 133 28.61 22.81 1.23
CA ALA A 133 27.40 22.91 0.43
C ALA A 133 27.24 24.28 -0.22
N GLU A 134 27.57 25.35 0.52
CA GLU A 134 27.56 26.71 0.00
C GLU A 134 28.57 26.90 -1.14
N ALA A 135 29.83 26.55 -0.88
CA ALA A 135 30.90 26.64 -1.84
C ALA A 135 30.64 25.81 -3.11
N TYR A 136 29.97 24.66 -2.98
CA TYR A 136 29.62 23.80 -4.10
C TYR A 136 28.55 24.44 -4.98
N PHE A 137 27.41 24.83 -4.42
CA PHE A 137 26.28 25.36 -5.20
C PHE A 137 26.54 26.77 -5.75
N GLU A 138 27.37 27.58 -5.10
CA GLU A 138 27.85 28.85 -5.67
C GLU A 138 28.65 28.58 -6.96
N ARG A 139 29.62 27.68 -6.90
CA ARG A 139 30.47 27.32 -8.05
C ARG A 139 29.71 26.63 -9.18
N VAL A 140 28.90 25.61 -8.86
CA VAL A 140 28.18 24.85 -9.90
C VAL A 140 27.00 25.65 -10.47
N GLY A 141 26.38 26.52 -9.68
CA GLY A 141 25.37 27.46 -10.16
C GLY A 141 25.94 28.41 -11.23
N GLU A 142 27.12 28.99 -10.98
CA GLU A 142 27.79 29.87 -11.96
C GLU A 142 28.31 29.12 -13.20
N MET A 143 28.90 27.94 -13.01
CA MET A 143 29.56 27.21 -14.10
C MET A 143 28.60 26.36 -14.95
N ARG A 144 27.53 25.84 -14.36
CA ARG A 144 26.69 24.80 -14.98
C ARG A 144 25.19 25.04 -14.85
N GLY A 145 24.77 26.02 -14.06
CA GLY A 145 23.36 26.32 -13.82
C GLY A 145 22.66 25.26 -12.98
N ASP A 146 23.39 24.55 -12.10
CA ASP A 146 22.75 23.69 -11.11
C ASP A 146 22.43 24.52 -9.86
N PHE A 147 21.18 24.50 -9.42
CA PHE A 147 20.70 25.30 -8.29
C PHE A 147 20.06 24.40 -7.23
N PHE A 148 20.09 24.86 -5.99
CA PHE A 148 19.38 24.18 -4.90
C PHE A 148 18.55 25.19 -4.14
N ARG A 149 17.27 24.87 -3.95
CA ARG A 149 16.33 25.71 -3.24
C ARG A 149 15.63 24.89 -2.15
N VAL A 150 15.41 25.53 -1.01
CA VAL A 150 14.52 25.02 0.03
C VAL A 150 13.40 26.04 0.22
N GLU A 151 12.17 25.57 0.16
CA GLU A 151 10.98 26.34 0.47
C GLU A 151 10.27 25.70 1.67
N GLU A 152 9.96 26.50 2.69
CA GLU A 152 9.05 26.06 3.74
C GLU A 152 7.62 26.12 3.21
N LEU A 153 6.92 24.99 3.34
CA LEU A 153 5.52 24.91 2.92
C LEU A 153 4.63 25.45 4.02
N GLU A 154 3.97 26.56 3.73
CA GLU A 154 2.71 26.89 4.38
C GLU A 154 1.61 26.02 3.76
N ILE A 155 1.30 24.90 4.41
CA ILE A 155 0.17 24.07 3.99
C ILE A 155 -1.12 24.83 4.28
N VAL A 156 -1.72 25.37 3.23
CA VAL A 156 -3.09 25.86 3.22
C VAL A 156 -3.94 24.75 2.61
N GLY A 157 -4.79 24.13 3.45
CA GLY A 157 -5.79 23.09 3.13
C GLY A 157 -5.65 22.35 1.79
N GLY A 158 -5.18 21.10 1.84
CA GLY A 158 -5.14 20.19 0.68
C GLY A 158 -5.46 18.75 1.07
N THR A 159 -5.97 17.96 0.11
CA THR A 159 -6.35 16.55 0.27
C THR A 159 -5.11 15.67 0.43
N VAL A 160 -5.06 14.90 1.52
CA VAL A 160 -4.04 13.86 1.72
C VAL A 160 -4.77 12.56 2.11
N PRO A 161 -4.49 11.41 1.47
CA PRO A 161 -4.98 10.13 1.94
C PRO A 161 -4.29 9.79 3.28
N VAL A 162 -5.09 9.63 4.34
CA VAL A 162 -4.58 9.34 5.70
C VAL A 162 -4.67 7.83 5.99
N ALA A 163 -3.61 7.28 6.58
CA ALA A 163 -3.47 5.90 7.07
C ALA A 163 -4.41 5.59 8.27
N PRO A 164 -4.66 4.31 8.62
CA PRO A 164 -5.87 3.91 9.35
C PRO A 164 -5.95 4.41 10.81
N ALA A 165 -7.21 4.52 11.26
CA ALA A 165 -7.67 5.14 12.50
C ALA A 165 -6.90 4.76 13.77
N GLN A 166 -6.89 5.69 14.75
CA GLN A 166 -6.21 5.56 16.04
C GLN A 166 -6.59 4.31 16.87
N ASP A 167 -7.66 3.58 16.52
CA ASP A 167 -8.17 2.43 17.30
C ASP A 167 -8.00 1.05 16.65
N TRP A 168 -7.18 0.94 15.60
CA TRP A 168 -6.98 -0.34 14.89
C TRP A 168 -6.52 -1.50 15.77
N ARG A 169 -5.83 -1.22 16.90
CA ARG A 169 -5.39 -2.26 17.86
C ARG A 169 -6.54 -2.82 18.70
N GLN A 170 -7.60 -2.04 18.94
CA GLN A 170 -8.80 -2.53 19.59
C GLN A 170 -9.58 -3.42 18.62
N ILE A 171 -9.76 -2.94 17.38
CA ILE A 171 -10.40 -3.69 16.29
C ILE A 171 -9.71 -5.04 16.06
N ALA A 172 -8.37 -5.07 16.00
CA ALA A 172 -7.63 -6.32 15.87
C ALA A 172 -7.87 -7.30 17.05
N ARG A 173 -7.99 -6.80 18.29
CA ARG A 173 -8.30 -7.66 19.44
C ARG A 173 -9.71 -8.23 19.37
N ASP A 174 -10.67 -7.43 18.93
CA ASP A 174 -12.06 -7.84 18.82
C ASP A 174 -12.24 -8.88 17.70
N LEU A 175 -11.56 -8.71 16.55
CA LEU A 175 -11.54 -9.68 15.45
C LEU A 175 -10.89 -11.01 15.86
N ALA A 176 -9.77 -10.99 16.57
CA ALA A 176 -9.15 -12.21 17.09
C ALA A 176 -10.10 -12.99 18.03
N GLY A 177 -10.79 -12.28 18.93
CA GLY A 177 -11.77 -12.89 19.83
C GLY A 177 -12.99 -13.46 19.11
N ALA A 178 -13.46 -12.80 18.04
CA ALA A 178 -14.55 -13.29 17.21
C ALA A 178 -14.17 -14.59 16.48
N LEU A 179 -12.97 -14.64 15.88
CA LEU A 179 -12.47 -15.84 15.20
C LEU A 179 -12.28 -17.02 16.16
N ASP A 180 -11.66 -16.80 17.34
CA ASP A 180 -11.53 -17.84 18.38
C ASP A 180 -12.91 -18.43 18.78
N ALA A 181 -13.94 -17.57 18.88
CA ALA A 181 -15.30 -18.00 19.21
C ALA A 181 -15.95 -18.81 18.07
N CYS A 182 -15.74 -18.40 16.81
CA CYS A 182 -16.20 -19.14 15.64
C CYS A 182 -15.54 -20.52 15.54
N THR A 183 -14.21 -20.61 15.66
CA THR A 183 -13.49 -21.89 15.70
C THR A 183 -14.05 -22.80 16.79
N HIS A 184 -14.25 -22.27 18.00
CA HIS A 184 -14.80 -23.05 19.10
C HIS A 184 -16.21 -23.60 18.83
N GLN A 185 -17.09 -22.80 18.20
CA GLN A 185 -18.43 -23.25 17.83
C GLN A 185 -18.39 -24.33 16.75
N ILE A 186 -17.52 -24.20 15.76
CA ILE A 186 -17.33 -25.21 14.70
C ILE A 186 -16.83 -26.51 15.32
N ASP A 187 -15.87 -26.45 16.24
CA ASP A 187 -15.38 -27.62 16.97
C ASP A 187 -16.47 -28.31 17.81
N GLN A 188 -17.39 -27.54 18.42
CA GLN A 188 -18.53 -28.11 19.16
C GLN A 188 -19.53 -28.84 18.25
N MET A 189 -19.63 -28.42 16.98
CA MET A 189 -20.47 -29.06 15.96
C MET A 189 -19.72 -30.15 15.19
N ARG A 190 -18.44 -30.37 15.49
CA ARG A 190 -17.58 -31.35 14.79
C ARG A 190 -18.12 -32.76 15.00
N GLY A 191 -18.40 -33.45 13.91
CA GLY A 191 -19.09 -34.74 13.90
C GLY A 191 -20.61 -34.68 13.64
N MET A 192 -21.21 -33.49 13.57
CA MET A 192 -22.56 -33.30 13.03
C MET A 192 -22.57 -33.22 11.50
N PHE A 193 -21.42 -32.89 10.90
CA PHE A 193 -21.20 -32.79 9.47
C PHE A 193 -20.06 -33.71 9.03
N SER A 194 -20.18 -34.33 7.87
CA SER A 194 -19.09 -35.05 7.22
C SER A 194 -18.11 -34.05 6.62
N ASP A 195 -16.85 -34.10 7.03
CA ASP A 195 -15.76 -33.28 6.51
C ASP A 195 -14.81 -34.16 5.67
N GLU A 196 -15.38 -34.93 4.75
CA GLU A 196 -14.62 -35.92 3.95
C GLU A 196 -13.71 -35.24 2.92
N ASP A 197 -14.05 -34.03 2.49
CA ASP A 197 -13.26 -33.20 1.57
C ASP A 197 -12.29 -32.25 2.29
N GLY A 198 -12.35 -32.16 3.62
CA GLY A 198 -11.46 -31.35 4.45
C GLY A 198 -11.77 -29.85 4.46
N THR A 199 -12.84 -29.40 3.81
CA THR A 199 -13.18 -27.97 3.68
C THR A 199 -13.40 -27.30 5.04
N ILE A 200 -14.01 -28.01 6.00
CA ILE A 200 -14.28 -27.45 7.33
C ILE A 200 -12.98 -27.38 8.12
N ALA A 201 -12.12 -28.39 8.01
CA ALA A 201 -10.79 -28.36 8.64
C ALA A 201 -9.91 -27.23 8.10
N GLU A 202 -9.94 -26.97 6.80
CA GLU A 202 -9.21 -25.88 6.14
C GLU A 202 -9.71 -24.51 6.63
N ALA A 203 -11.02 -24.27 6.57
CA ALA A 203 -11.61 -23.00 7.02
C ALA A 203 -11.34 -22.69 8.50
N VAL A 204 -11.29 -23.72 9.36
CA VAL A 204 -10.91 -23.56 10.78
C VAL A 204 -9.42 -23.21 10.92
N SER A 205 -8.56 -23.87 10.14
CA SER A 205 -7.12 -23.55 10.12
C SER A 205 -6.87 -22.09 9.69
N ASP A 206 -7.55 -21.62 8.65
CA ASP A 206 -7.45 -20.24 8.17
C ASP A 206 -7.94 -19.23 9.21
N ALA A 207 -9.04 -19.56 9.91
CA ALA A 207 -9.57 -18.73 10.99
C ALA A 207 -8.57 -18.60 12.16
N ASP A 208 -7.90 -19.70 12.52
CA ASP A 208 -6.88 -19.71 13.58
C ASP A 208 -5.63 -18.92 13.17
N GLU A 209 -5.19 -19.02 11.91
CA GLU A 209 -4.09 -18.22 11.37
C GLU A 209 -4.41 -16.72 11.34
N ALA A 210 -5.62 -16.36 10.91
CA ALA A 210 -6.09 -14.98 10.91
C ALA A 210 -6.19 -14.42 12.34
N ALA A 211 -6.72 -15.21 13.29
CA ALA A 211 -6.79 -14.81 14.70
C ALA A 211 -5.39 -14.53 15.26
N GLU A 212 -4.40 -15.38 14.96
CA GLU A 212 -3.02 -15.18 15.38
C GLU A 212 -2.38 -13.93 14.75
N ALA A 213 -2.64 -13.66 13.46
CA ALA A 213 -2.17 -12.46 12.80
C ALA A 213 -2.69 -11.18 13.49
N TYR A 214 -3.98 -11.16 13.84
CA TYR A 214 -4.57 -10.04 14.58
C TYR A 214 -4.00 -9.89 16.00
N ARG A 215 -3.79 -11.00 16.74
CA ARG A 215 -3.15 -10.97 18.07
C ARG A 215 -1.74 -10.38 18.01
N ARG A 216 -0.94 -10.80 17.01
CA ARG A 216 0.41 -10.27 16.80
C ARG A 216 0.40 -8.79 16.46
N ALA A 217 -0.49 -8.36 15.56
CA ALA A 217 -0.63 -6.96 15.18
C ALA A 217 -1.02 -6.09 16.39
N ALA A 218 -2.00 -6.54 17.20
CA ALA A 218 -2.40 -5.86 18.42
C ALA A 218 -1.27 -5.75 19.45
N ALA A 219 -0.41 -6.78 19.54
CA ALA A 219 0.76 -6.80 20.41
C ALA A 219 1.94 -5.94 19.91
N GLY A 220 1.81 -5.31 18.73
CA GLY A 220 2.91 -4.56 18.10
C GLY A 220 4.06 -5.46 17.64
N LEU A 221 3.80 -6.76 17.46
CA LEU A 221 4.76 -7.69 16.92
C LEU A 221 4.74 -7.61 15.40
N PRO A 222 5.89 -7.86 14.72
CA PRO A 222 5.92 -7.96 13.28
C PRO A 222 4.92 -9.03 12.81
N ALA A 223 4.32 -8.82 11.64
CA ALA A 223 3.47 -9.81 10.99
C ALA A 223 4.15 -11.18 11.04
N ALA A 224 3.39 -12.23 11.34
CA ALA A 224 3.93 -13.57 11.14
C ALA A 224 4.43 -13.64 9.69
N PRO A 225 5.58 -14.28 9.41
CA PRO A 225 5.94 -14.55 8.03
C PRO A 225 4.76 -15.29 7.41
N ALA A 226 4.09 -14.64 6.45
CA ALA A 226 2.92 -15.22 5.81
C ALA A 226 3.31 -16.61 5.30
N ALA A 227 2.45 -17.61 5.55
CA ALA A 227 2.56 -18.85 4.80
C ALA A 227 2.46 -18.44 3.32
N GLN A 228 3.59 -18.54 2.61
CA GLN A 228 3.69 -18.15 1.21
C GLN A 228 2.87 -19.14 0.36
N PHE A 229 1.56 -18.97 0.30
CA PHE A 229 0.68 -19.71 -0.59
C PHE A 229 0.43 -18.94 -1.90
N ILE A 230 1.25 -19.34 -2.88
CA ILE A 230 1.03 -19.53 -4.33
C ILE A 230 0.33 -18.41 -5.13
N GLY A 231 1.14 -17.77 -5.98
CA GLY A 231 0.72 -16.90 -7.08
C GLY A 231 1.65 -15.71 -7.18
N GLN A 232 2.54 -15.69 -8.19
CA GLN A 232 3.41 -14.57 -8.59
C GLN A 232 3.81 -13.63 -7.44
N ASP A 233 4.88 -13.93 -6.71
CA ASP A 233 5.47 -12.88 -5.86
C ASP A 233 6.13 -11.80 -6.74
N ASP A 234 6.25 -10.58 -6.22
CA ASP A 234 6.80 -9.43 -6.96
C ASP A 234 8.17 -9.73 -7.60
N ARG A 235 8.93 -10.65 -6.99
CA ARG A 235 10.24 -11.05 -7.49
C ARG A 235 10.11 -11.92 -8.74
N ALA A 236 9.24 -12.93 -8.72
CA ALA A 236 8.95 -13.78 -9.88
C ALA A 236 8.55 -12.91 -11.08
N CYS A 237 7.62 -11.96 -10.88
CA CYS A 237 7.19 -11.01 -11.91
C CYS A 237 8.36 -10.16 -12.44
N SER A 238 9.20 -9.61 -11.55
CA SER A 238 10.35 -8.80 -11.97
C SER A 238 11.42 -9.59 -12.74
N GLU A 239 11.53 -10.89 -12.47
CA GLU A 239 12.43 -11.82 -13.15
C GLU A 239 11.76 -12.50 -14.36
N GLY A 240 10.46 -12.23 -14.59
CA GLY A 240 9.72 -12.62 -15.77
C GLY A 240 9.14 -14.04 -15.76
N TRP A 241 9.01 -14.69 -14.60
CA TRP A 241 8.50 -16.06 -14.47
C TRP A 241 7.51 -16.17 -13.31
N GLY A 242 6.80 -17.31 -13.20
CA GLY A 242 5.89 -17.56 -12.09
C GLY A 242 5.63 -19.05 -11.84
N LEU A 243 5.06 -19.36 -10.68
CA LEU A 243 4.50 -20.68 -10.36
C LEU A 243 3.00 -20.65 -10.64
N PHE A 244 2.54 -21.52 -11.53
CA PHE A 244 1.15 -21.60 -11.97
C PHE A 244 0.62 -23.01 -11.75
N GLU A 245 -0.61 -23.12 -11.28
CA GLU A 245 -1.30 -24.40 -11.23
C GLU A 245 -1.92 -24.67 -12.61
N ASN A 246 -1.52 -25.78 -13.23
CA ASN A 246 -2.05 -26.18 -14.52
C ASN A 246 -3.50 -26.66 -14.32
N SER A 247 -4.46 -25.94 -14.91
CA SER A 247 -5.89 -26.22 -14.75
C SER A 247 -6.32 -27.60 -15.25
N ASP A 248 -5.55 -28.20 -16.16
CA ASP A 248 -5.87 -29.51 -16.75
C ASP A 248 -5.33 -30.67 -15.91
N THR A 249 -4.23 -30.47 -15.19
CA THR A 249 -3.55 -31.52 -14.41
C THR A 249 -3.62 -31.32 -12.90
N GLY A 250 -3.97 -30.11 -12.43
CA GLY A 250 -3.90 -29.71 -11.03
C GLY A 250 -2.47 -29.63 -10.48
N THR A 251 -1.46 -29.66 -11.34
CA THR A 251 -0.05 -29.68 -10.92
C THR A 251 0.56 -28.29 -10.99
N LEU A 252 1.41 -27.96 -10.02
CA LEU A 252 2.16 -26.72 -10.03
C LEU A 252 3.32 -26.79 -11.03
N GLU A 253 3.42 -25.79 -11.91
CA GLU A 253 4.42 -25.67 -12.97
C GLU A 253 5.12 -24.31 -12.92
N ILE A 254 6.35 -24.23 -13.44
CA ILE A 254 7.04 -22.97 -13.68
C ILE A 254 6.74 -22.53 -15.12
N GLN A 255 6.17 -21.35 -15.29
CA GLN A 255 5.85 -20.81 -16.61
C GLN A 255 6.41 -19.40 -16.77
N ALA A 256 6.57 -18.99 -18.03
CA ALA A 256 6.98 -17.64 -18.36
C ALA A 256 5.80 -16.69 -18.11
N ASP A 257 6.08 -15.56 -17.46
CA ASP A 257 5.06 -14.53 -17.25
C ASP A 257 4.64 -13.94 -18.60
N ALA A 258 3.32 -13.83 -18.83
CA ALA A 258 2.74 -13.40 -20.09
C ALA A 258 3.12 -11.95 -20.46
N GLU A 259 3.52 -11.16 -19.47
CA GLU A 259 3.96 -9.77 -19.64
C GLU A 259 5.49 -9.64 -19.75
N SER A 260 6.23 -10.74 -19.60
CA SER A 260 7.69 -10.73 -19.57
C SER A 260 8.30 -10.56 -20.96
N SER A 261 8.90 -9.39 -21.20
CA SER A 261 9.72 -9.13 -22.39
C SER A 261 10.98 -10.01 -22.50
N ILE A 262 11.35 -10.73 -21.43
CA ILE A 262 12.54 -11.59 -21.39
C ILE A 262 12.27 -12.92 -22.12
N PHE A 263 11.08 -13.49 -21.92
CA PHE A 263 10.71 -14.81 -22.46
C PHE A 263 9.70 -14.74 -23.61
N VAL A 264 9.06 -13.58 -23.83
CA VAL A 264 8.15 -13.36 -24.95
C VAL A 264 8.95 -12.85 -26.15
N ARG A 265 9.28 -13.76 -27.07
CA ARG A 265 9.90 -13.43 -28.36
C ARG A 265 8.89 -13.58 -29.48
N ASP A 266 8.75 -12.54 -30.31
CA ASP A 266 7.81 -12.52 -31.44
C ASP A 266 6.33 -12.74 -31.02
N GLY A 267 5.98 -12.36 -29.79
CA GLY A 267 4.62 -12.48 -29.25
C GLY A 267 4.23 -13.87 -28.75
N VAL A 268 5.20 -14.78 -28.60
CA VAL A 268 4.97 -16.14 -28.08
C VAL A 268 5.75 -16.34 -26.78
N SER A 269 5.05 -16.71 -25.71
CA SER A 269 5.64 -17.11 -24.43
C SER A 269 6.21 -18.54 -24.51
N ARG A 270 7.29 -18.82 -23.78
CA ARG A 270 7.96 -20.13 -23.77
C ARG A 270 8.27 -20.59 -22.35
N ASP A 271 7.48 -21.52 -21.85
CA ASP A 271 7.60 -22.04 -20.48
C ASP A 271 8.92 -22.78 -20.23
N ASP A 272 9.42 -23.50 -21.23
CA ASP A 272 10.72 -24.19 -21.17
C ASP A 272 11.88 -23.23 -20.86
N GLU A 273 11.79 -21.97 -21.31
CA GLU A 273 12.85 -20.96 -21.09
C GLU A 273 12.82 -20.42 -19.64
N ALA A 274 11.62 -20.25 -19.06
CA ALA A 274 11.45 -19.89 -17.65
C ALA A 274 11.94 -21.02 -16.73
N GLU A 275 11.57 -22.27 -17.02
CA GLU A 275 12.03 -23.41 -16.22
C GLU A 275 13.56 -23.56 -16.28
N ALA A 276 14.17 -23.38 -17.47
CA ALA A 276 15.61 -23.40 -17.64
C ALA A 276 16.31 -22.28 -16.86
N PHE A 277 15.72 -21.07 -16.85
CA PHE A 277 16.21 -19.93 -16.07
C PHE A 277 16.20 -20.24 -14.57
N VAL A 278 15.07 -20.74 -14.04
CA VAL A 278 14.94 -21.06 -12.61
C VAL A 278 15.94 -22.16 -12.20
N LYS A 279 16.10 -23.21 -13.02
CA LYS A 279 17.11 -24.27 -12.80
C LYS A 279 18.54 -23.71 -12.76
N ALA A 280 18.88 -22.81 -13.68
CA ALA A 280 20.20 -22.19 -13.71
C ALA A 280 20.47 -21.34 -12.46
N LYS A 281 19.49 -20.52 -12.03
CA LYS A 281 19.63 -19.68 -10.84
C LYS A 281 19.70 -20.47 -9.56
N ALA A 282 18.97 -21.58 -9.45
CA ALA A 282 19.11 -22.51 -8.33
C ALA A 282 20.53 -23.12 -8.29
N ALA A 283 21.08 -23.50 -9.44
CA ALA A 283 22.45 -24.03 -9.54
C ALA A 283 23.53 -22.99 -9.20
N GLU A 284 23.27 -21.70 -9.44
CA GLU A 284 24.11 -20.57 -9.00
C GLU A 284 24.01 -20.29 -7.49
N GLY A 285 23.18 -21.02 -6.75
CA GLY A 285 23.03 -20.90 -5.30
C GLY A 285 21.88 -20.02 -4.84
N SER A 286 20.93 -19.68 -5.72
CA SER A 286 19.74 -18.93 -5.32
C SER A 286 18.76 -19.81 -4.54
N GLU A 287 18.65 -19.58 -3.23
CA GLU A 287 17.69 -20.29 -2.35
C GLU A 287 16.24 -20.11 -2.82
N TYR A 288 15.90 -18.92 -3.31
CA TYR A 288 14.58 -18.59 -3.85
C TYR A 288 14.16 -19.52 -5.01
N HIS A 289 15.04 -19.66 -6.01
CA HIS A 289 14.79 -20.53 -7.17
C HIS A 289 14.84 -22.01 -6.81
N ALA A 290 15.70 -22.40 -5.86
CA ALA A 290 15.75 -23.77 -5.36
C ALA A 290 14.45 -24.18 -4.64
N LEU A 291 13.87 -23.27 -3.86
CA LEU A 291 12.57 -23.47 -3.23
C LEU A 291 11.44 -23.59 -4.25
N ALA A 292 11.44 -22.77 -5.31
CA ALA A 292 10.46 -22.86 -6.38
C ALA A 292 10.48 -24.24 -7.08
N LEU A 293 11.67 -24.77 -7.38
CA LEU A 293 11.83 -26.12 -7.96
C LEU A 293 11.37 -27.23 -7.00
N LEU A 294 11.64 -27.06 -5.70
CA LEU A 294 11.22 -28.02 -4.69
C LEU A 294 9.70 -28.10 -4.61
N ARG A 295 9.00 -26.95 -4.72
CA ARG A 295 7.53 -26.88 -4.69
C ARG A 295 6.88 -27.61 -5.86
N VAL A 296 7.41 -27.42 -7.08
CA VAL A 296 6.98 -28.19 -8.26
C VAL A 296 7.16 -29.69 -8.05
N GLY A 297 8.22 -30.10 -7.33
CA GLY A 297 8.48 -31.52 -7.01
C GLY A 297 7.63 -32.10 -5.87
N THR A 298 7.06 -31.27 -4.98
CA THR A 298 6.27 -31.72 -3.83
C THR A 298 4.76 -31.76 -4.05
N ALA A 299 4.26 -31.19 -5.15
CA ALA A 299 2.83 -31.16 -5.51
C ALA A 299 2.34 -32.47 -6.19
N GLN A 300 2.87 -33.63 -5.78
CA GLN A 300 2.54 -34.96 -6.32
C GLN A 300 1.66 -35.78 -5.37
#